data_AF-A0A368GZB4-F1
#
_entry.id   AF-A0A368GZB4-F1
#
_cell.length_a   1.000
_cell.length_b   1.000
_cell.length_c   1.000
_cell.angle_alpha   90.00
_cell.angle_beta   90.00
_cell.angle_gamma   90.00
#
_symmetry.space_group_name_H-M   'P 1'
#
loop_
_entity.id
_entity.type
_entity.pdbx_description
1 polymer ?
#
loop_
_entity_poly.entity_id
_entity_poly.type
_entity_poly.pdbx_seq_one_letter_code
_entity_poly.pdbx_strand_id
1 'polypeptide(L)'
;MVESLDNSNFYGMKDMGINFSEIEYPLEEKLHIMIERILQSWTKTTFLRQMVHFSTTRIGCSYYIVPYKYSLNVICVYDSKPKEGDALVVKGPACSHNNNCTRILPSKCVDGLCSPSSQKHTEHKDLNNFTIL
;
A
#
# COMPACT_ATOMS: atom_id res chain seq x y z
N MET A 1 13.60 -7.24 20.00
CA MET A 1 12.59 -8.30 20.16
C MET A 1 11.67 -8.21 18.97
N VAL A 2 11.63 -9.24 18.11
CA VAL A 2 10.63 -9.34 17.05
C VAL A 2 9.38 -9.87 17.75
N GLU A 3 8.39 -9.01 17.99
CA GLU A 3 7.07 -9.49 18.39
C GLU A 3 6.57 -10.38 17.25
N SER A 4 6.35 -11.66 17.55
CA SER A 4 5.72 -12.55 16.60
C SER A 4 4.33 -12.00 16.28
N LEU A 5 4.00 -11.93 14.99
CA LEU A 5 2.68 -11.57 14.48
C LEU A 5 1.59 -12.62 14.82
N ASP A 6 1.87 -13.54 15.74
CA ASP A 6 1.04 -14.69 16.11
C ASP A 6 0.13 -14.44 17.33
N ASN A 7 -0.08 -13.18 17.73
CA ASN A 7 -1.11 -12.86 18.71
C ASN A 7 -2.44 -12.52 18.03
N SER A 8 -3.32 -13.51 18.09
CA SER A 8 -4.78 -13.63 17.89
C SER A 8 -5.74 -12.42 17.90
N ASN A 9 -5.28 -11.16 17.90
CA ASN A 9 -6.13 -9.96 17.88
C ASN A 9 -6.17 -9.22 16.52
N PHE A 10 -5.49 -9.72 15.48
CA PHE A 10 -5.42 -9.08 14.17
C PHE A 10 -6.25 -9.79 13.08
N TYR A 11 -7.51 -10.13 13.37
CA TYR A 11 -8.39 -10.80 12.39
C TYR A 11 -8.51 -10.03 11.06
N GLY A 12 -8.42 -8.69 11.08
CA GLY A 12 -8.46 -7.85 9.87
C GLY A 12 -7.18 -7.81 9.04
N MET A 13 -6.01 -8.23 9.58
CA MET A 13 -4.76 -8.23 8.80
C MET A 13 -4.65 -9.44 7.87
N LYS A 14 -5.43 -10.51 8.08
CA LYS A 14 -5.39 -11.70 7.23
C LYS A 14 -5.81 -11.41 5.79
N ASP A 15 -6.66 -10.40 5.61
CA ASP A 15 -7.16 -9.96 4.31
C ASP A 15 -6.35 -8.80 3.69
N MET A 16 -5.36 -8.28 4.43
CA MET A 16 -4.47 -7.23 3.95
C MET A 16 -3.31 -7.80 3.14
N GLY A 17 -2.97 -7.09 2.07
CA GLY A 17 -1.76 -7.35 1.30
C GLY A 17 -0.54 -6.74 1.99
N ILE A 18 0.61 -7.42 1.95
CA ILE A 18 1.86 -6.90 2.50
C ILE A 18 2.99 -7.15 1.51
N ASN A 19 3.67 -6.09 1.11
CA ASN A 19 4.98 -6.16 0.48
C ASN A 19 6.02 -5.67 1.49
N PHE A 20 7.12 -6.40 1.62
CA PHE A 20 8.19 -6.10 2.57
C PHE A 20 9.55 -6.37 1.93
N SER A 21 10.52 -5.51 2.20
CA SER A 21 11.92 -5.76 1.87
C SER A 21 12.83 -5.17 2.92
N GLU A 22 13.89 -5.92 3.21
CA GLU A 22 15.05 -5.50 3.98
C GLU A 22 16.24 -5.50 3.03
N ILE A 23 16.93 -4.36 2.92
CA ILE A 23 18.16 -4.24 2.15
C ILE A 23 19.24 -3.62 3.02
N GLU A 24 20.50 -3.90 2.71
CA GLU A 24 21.63 -3.20 3.30
C GLU A 24 21.57 -1.70 2.94
N TYR A 25 21.87 -0.85 3.91
CA TYR A 25 21.79 0.60 3.85
C TYR A 25 23.18 1.21 3.68
N PRO A 26 23.61 1.49 2.43
CA PRO A 26 24.83 2.24 2.19
C PRO A 26 24.64 3.67 2.68
N LEU A 27 25.53 4.10 3.58
CA LEU A 27 25.49 5.43 4.21
C LEU A 27 25.60 6.60 3.22
N GLU A 28 26.10 6.34 2.01
CA GLU A 28 26.36 7.36 0.98
C GLU A 28 25.16 7.60 0.05
N GLU A 29 24.17 6.71 0.01
CA GLU A 29 23.05 6.81 -0.91
C GLU A 29 21.87 7.56 -0.30
N LYS A 30 21.16 8.35 -1.12
CA LYS A 30 19.97 9.07 -0.66
C LYS A 30 18.84 8.07 -0.40
N LEU A 31 18.23 8.15 0.77
CA LEU A 31 17.14 7.28 1.21
C LEU A 31 16.00 7.13 0.18
N HIS A 32 15.57 8.21 -0.47
CA HIS A 32 14.48 8.14 -1.46
C HIS A 32 14.85 7.32 -2.71
N ILE A 33 16.12 7.34 -3.14
CA ILE A 33 16.61 6.54 -4.27
C ILE A 33 16.55 5.07 -3.91
N MET A 34 16.94 4.74 -2.68
CA MET A 34 16.87 3.37 -2.18
C MET A 34 15.44 2.85 -2.08
N ILE A 35 14.52 3.66 -1.51
CA ILE A 35 13.10 3.31 -1.44
C ILE A 35 12.54 3.12 -2.85
N GLU A 36 12.85 4.00 -3.80
CA GLU A 36 12.42 3.88 -5.19
C GLU A 36 12.91 2.57 -5.81
N ARG A 37 14.19 2.20 -5.62
CA ARG A 37 14.72 0.92 -6.09
C ARG A 37 14.01 -0.29 -5.49
N ILE A 38 13.68 -0.25 -4.20
CA ILE A 38 12.89 -1.30 -3.55
C ILE A 38 11.52 -1.43 -4.23
N LEU A 39 10.79 -0.31 -4.38
CA LEU A 39 9.47 -0.30 -5.02
C LEU A 39 9.55 -0.79 -6.47
N GLN A 40 10.58 -0.38 -7.22
CA GLN A 40 10.84 -0.88 -8.57
C GLN A 40 11.16 -2.38 -8.59
N SER A 41 11.92 -2.89 -7.61
CA SER A 41 12.21 -4.33 -7.51
C SER A 41 10.95 -5.17 -7.32
N TRP A 42 9.96 -4.66 -6.58
CA TRP A 42 8.68 -5.33 -6.39
C TRP A 42 7.91 -5.51 -7.70
N THR A 43 8.10 -4.61 -8.66
CA THR A 43 7.48 -4.75 -10.00
C THR A 43 8.03 -5.94 -10.80
N LYS A 44 9.16 -6.51 -10.40
CA LYS A 44 9.83 -7.63 -11.07
C LYS A 44 9.74 -8.95 -10.29
N THR A 45 9.01 -8.98 -9.18
CA THR A 45 8.90 -10.15 -8.30
C THR A 45 7.43 -10.52 -8.07
N THR A 46 7.17 -11.53 -7.24
CA THR A 46 5.80 -11.93 -6.86
C THR A 46 5.02 -10.81 -6.19
N PHE A 47 5.70 -9.82 -5.60
CA PHE A 47 5.11 -8.62 -5.02
C PHE A 47 4.34 -7.76 -6.03
N LEU A 48 4.65 -7.88 -7.33
CA LEU A 48 3.90 -7.20 -8.38
C LEU A 48 2.41 -7.54 -8.30
N ARG A 49 2.07 -8.82 -8.00
CA ARG A 49 0.68 -9.28 -7.89
C ARG A 49 -0.13 -8.41 -6.93
N GLN A 50 0.48 -8.06 -5.80
CA GLN A 50 -0.14 -7.21 -4.79
C GLN A 50 -0.28 -5.76 -5.27
N MET A 51 0.75 -5.23 -5.95
CA MET A 51 0.78 -3.85 -6.45
C MET A 51 -0.27 -3.58 -7.53
N VAL A 52 -0.51 -4.55 -8.43
CA VAL A 52 -1.41 -4.38 -9.58
C VAL A 52 -2.82 -4.92 -9.34
N HIS A 53 -3.10 -5.47 -8.16
CA HIS A 53 -4.40 -6.05 -7.85
C HIS A 53 -5.51 -5.00 -8.03
N PHE A 54 -6.37 -5.18 -9.04
CA PHE A 54 -7.45 -4.26 -9.46
C PHE A 54 -8.46 -3.90 -8.36
N SER A 55 -8.37 -4.63 -7.26
CA SER A 55 -9.21 -4.62 -6.10
C SER A 55 -8.75 -3.68 -5.01
N THR A 56 -7.46 -3.39 -4.99
CA THR A 56 -6.81 -2.54 -4.02
C THR A 56 -7.23 -1.09 -4.26
N THR A 57 -7.70 -0.40 -3.22
CA THR A 57 -8.02 1.04 -3.29
C THR A 57 -7.21 1.90 -2.36
N ARG A 58 -6.54 1.29 -1.38
CA ARG A 58 -5.77 1.99 -0.37
C ARG A 58 -4.45 1.27 -0.18
N ILE A 59 -3.40 2.07 -0.13
CA ILE A 59 -2.04 1.65 0.18
C ILE A 59 -1.49 2.59 1.25
N GLY A 60 -0.80 2.03 2.23
CA GLY A 60 0.00 2.79 3.19
C GLY A 60 1.40 2.18 3.25
N CYS A 61 2.43 3.01 3.12
CA CYS A 61 3.81 2.56 3.18
C CYS A 61 4.55 3.24 4.34
N SER A 62 5.47 2.51 4.94
CA SER A 62 6.39 3.01 5.97
C SER A 62 7.78 2.47 5.70
N TYR A 63 8.78 3.16 6.23
CA TYR A 63 10.15 2.67 6.25
C TYR A 63 10.74 2.85 7.65
N TYR A 64 11.73 2.01 7.98
CA TYR A 64 12.54 2.18 9.17
C TYR A 64 13.96 1.65 8.93
N ILE A 65 14.93 2.24 9.62
CA ILE A 65 16.34 1.83 9.55
C ILE A 65 16.65 1.05 10.82
N VAL A 66 17.35 -0.08 10.68
CA VAL A 66 17.85 -0.89 11.80
C VAL A 66 19.34 -0.58 11.96
N PRO A 67 19.74 0.28 12.93
CA PRO A 67 21.09 0.85 12.96
C PRO A 67 22.20 -0.19 13.11
N TYR A 68 21.98 -1.20 13.96
CA TYR A 68 22.98 -2.25 14.24
C TYR A 68 23.16 -3.25 13.10
N LYS A 69 22.24 -3.31 12.14
CA LYS A 69 22.34 -4.13 10.92
C LYS A 69 22.73 -3.32 9.69
N TYR A 70 22.79 -1.99 9.82
CA TYR A 70 22.81 -1.08 8.67
C TYR A 70 21.81 -1.51 7.60
N SER A 71 20.55 -1.76 7.99
CA SER A 71 19.52 -2.20 7.03
C SER A 71 18.35 -1.23 6.96
N LEU A 72 17.87 -0.99 5.73
CA LEU A 72 16.67 -0.25 5.42
C LEU A 72 15.53 -1.25 5.19
N ASN A 73 14.45 -1.05 5.92
CA ASN A 73 13.24 -1.84 5.81
C ASN A 73 12.15 -0.97 5.20
N VAL A 74 11.46 -1.48 4.17
CA VAL A 74 10.31 -0.82 3.55
C VAL A 74 9.14 -1.79 3.56
N ILE A 75 8.02 -1.33 4.08
CA ILE A 75 6.77 -2.08 4.15
C ILE A 75 5.66 -1.28 3.47
N CYS A 76 4.86 -1.93 2.64
CA CYS A 76 3.59 -1.39 2.15
C CYS A 76 2.46 -2.36 2.49
N VAL A 77 1.41 -1.82 3.08
CA VAL A 77 0.18 -2.53 3.43
C VAL A 77 -0.93 -2.08 2.49
N TYR A 78 -1.69 -3.05 2.00
CA TYR A 78 -2.75 -2.88 1.02
C TYR A 78 -4.08 -3.35 1.63
N ASP A 79 -5.17 -2.65 1.32
CA ASP A 79 -6.52 -2.96 1.82
C ASP A 79 -7.14 -4.24 1.24
N SER A 80 -6.46 -4.89 0.29
CA SER A 80 -6.86 -6.19 -0.23
C SER A 80 -5.65 -7.05 -0.56
N LYS A 81 -5.79 -8.37 -0.42
CA LYS A 81 -4.78 -9.37 -0.79
C LYS A 81 -5.30 -10.24 -1.95
N PRO A 82 -4.58 -10.37 -3.08
CA PRO A 82 -4.96 -11.27 -4.15
C PRO A 82 -4.80 -12.73 -3.69
N LYS A 83 -5.82 -13.55 -3.92
CA LYS A 83 -5.75 -15.00 -3.72
C LYS A 83 -5.08 -15.68 -4.90
N GLU A 84 -4.72 -16.94 -4.72
CA GLU A 84 -4.25 -17.77 -5.82
C GLU A 84 -5.38 -17.96 -6.84
N GLY A 85 -5.06 -17.79 -8.13
CA GLY A 85 -6.06 -17.82 -9.21
C GLY A 85 -6.85 -16.52 -9.43
N ASP A 86 -6.75 -15.52 -8.53
CA ASP A 86 -7.44 -14.24 -8.74
C ASP A 86 -6.91 -13.51 -9.98
N ALA A 87 -7.84 -12.88 -10.71
CA ALA A 87 -7.50 -11.92 -11.74
C ALA A 87 -6.82 -10.72 -11.08
N LEU A 88 -5.58 -10.44 -11.48
CA LEU A 88 -4.84 -9.29 -10.98
C LEU A 88 -5.33 -8.00 -11.62
N VAL A 89 -5.63 -8.07 -12.92
CA VAL A 89 -6.19 -6.98 -13.72
C VAL A 89 -7.33 -7.53 -14.56
N VAL A 90 -8.39 -6.74 -14.74
CA VAL A 90 -9.50 -7.10 -15.62
C VAL A 90 -9.18 -6.58 -17.02
N LYS A 91 -9.21 -7.47 -18.02
CA LYS A 91 -9.02 -7.06 -19.42
C LYS A 91 -10.19 -6.19 -19.86
N GLY A 92 -9.89 -5.03 -20.43
CA GLY A 92 -10.88 -4.09 -20.92
C GLY A 92 -10.25 -2.72 -21.16
N PRO A 93 -11.01 -1.77 -21.74
CA PRO A 93 -10.56 -0.39 -21.79
C PRO A 93 -10.38 0.15 -20.37
N ALA A 94 -9.37 1.00 -20.19
CA ALA A 94 -9.29 1.84 -19.00
C ALA A 94 -10.55 2.72 -18.90
N CYS A 95 -10.87 3.20 -17.70
CA CYS A 95 -12.02 4.10 -17.56
C CYS A 95 -11.76 5.40 -18.34
N SER A 96 -12.80 5.95 -18.98
CA SER A 96 -12.77 7.31 -19.54
C SER A 96 -13.76 8.23 -18.84
N HIS A 97 -14.76 7.66 -18.15
CA HIS A 97 -15.80 8.36 -17.42
C HIS A 97 -16.08 7.67 -16.07
N ASN A 98 -16.62 8.43 -15.10
CA ASN A 98 -16.93 7.91 -13.76
C ASN A 98 -17.87 6.70 -13.78
N ASN A 99 -18.80 6.64 -14.73
CA ASN A 99 -19.75 5.53 -14.88
C ASN A 99 -19.10 4.22 -15.37
N ASN A 100 -17.85 4.24 -15.86
CA ASN A 100 -17.12 3.02 -16.20
C ASN A 100 -16.59 2.28 -14.96
N CYS A 101 -16.51 2.97 -13.83
CA CYS A 101 -16.03 2.43 -12.57
C CYS A 101 -17.17 1.75 -11.80
N THR A 102 -17.51 0.52 -12.19
CA THR A 102 -18.69 -0.19 -11.66
C THR A 102 -18.44 -0.96 -10.37
N ARG A 103 -17.17 -1.28 -10.07
CA ARG A 103 -16.80 -2.15 -8.95
C ARG A 103 -16.93 -1.47 -7.58
N ILE A 104 -16.65 -0.17 -7.52
CA ILE A 104 -16.57 0.59 -6.27
C ILE A 104 -17.40 1.84 -6.47
N LEU A 105 -18.44 2.02 -5.67
CA LEU A 105 -19.39 3.12 -5.81
C LEU A 105 -19.51 3.87 -4.49
N PRO A 106 -19.58 5.22 -4.51
CA PRO A 106 -19.35 6.09 -5.67
C PRO A 106 -17.84 6.19 -6.01
N SER A 107 -17.48 6.23 -7.30
CA SER A 107 -16.10 6.35 -7.77
C SER A 107 -15.93 7.37 -8.90
N LYS A 108 -14.67 7.79 -9.10
CA LYS A 108 -14.25 8.70 -10.16
C LYS A 108 -13.19 8.04 -11.03
N CYS A 109 -13.19 8.42 -12.30
CA CYS A 109 -12.13 8.08 -13.24
C CYS A 109 -11.13 9.24 -13.36
N VAL A 110 -9.86 8.99 -13.08
CA VAL A 110 -8.76 9.94 -13.23
C VAL A 110 -7.60 9.22 -13.90
N ASP A 111 -7.12 9.73 -15.05
CA ASP A 111 -6.01 9.16 -15.82
C ASP A 111 -6.14 7.65 -16.10
N GLY A 112 -7.36 7.18 -16.37
CA GLY A 112 -7.65 5.77 -16.63
C GLY A 112 -7.78 4.89 -15.38
N LEU A 113 -7.65 5.45 -14.18
CA LEU A 113 -7.76 4.74 -12.90
C LEU A 113 -9.06 5.09 -12.16
N CYS A 114 -9.71 4.06 -11.63
CA CYS A 114 -10.88 4.22 -10.77
C CYS A 114 -10.45 4.44 -9.32
N SER A 115 -10.92 5.54 -8.71
CA SER A 115 -10.70 5.83 -7.29
C SER A 115 -12.03 5.96 -6.55
N PRO A 116 -12.16 5.48 -5.30
CA PRO A 116 -13.33 5.77 -4.47
C PRO A 116 -13.48 7.28 -4.39
N SER A 117 -14.66 7.80 -4.73
CA SER A 117 -14.92 9.21 -4.49
C SER A 117 -15.02 9.41 -2.99
N SER A 118 -14.22 10.32 -2.43
CA SER A 118 -14.42 10.75 -1.06
C SER A 118 -15.84 11.29 -0.97
N GLN A 119 -16.76 10.52 -0.37
CA GLN A 119 -17.89 11.16 0.28
C GLN A 119 -17.27 12.20 1.21
N LYS A 120 -17.73 13.45 1.13
CA LYS A 120 -17.34 14.48 2.09
C LYS A 120 -17.61 13.89 3.48
N HIS A 121 -16.59 13.34 4.13
CA HIS A 121 -16.60 13.24 5.57
C HIS A 121 -16.71 14.69 5.99
N THR A 122 -17.88 15.06 6.50
CA THR A 122 -18.05 16.28 7.26
C THR A 122 -16.87 16.33 8.22
N GLU A 123 -15.99 17.31 8.02
CA GLU A 123 -14.89 17.58 8.94
C GLU A 123 -15.53 17.74 10.33
N HIS A 124 -15.42 16.73 11.19
CA HIS A 124 -15.41 16.99 12.61
C HIS A 124 -14.09 17.71 12.88
N LYS A 125 -14.12 19.04 12.71
CA LYS A 125 -13.27 19.92 13.51
C LYS A 125 -13.61 19.58 14.96
N ASP A 126 -12.71 18.86 15.61
CA ASP A 126 -12.41 18.99 17.03
C ASP A 126 -11.37 17.94 17.42
N LEU A 127 -10.12 18.39 17.53
CA LEU A 127 -9.24 18.08 18.67
C LEU A 127 -8.00 18.96 18.55
N ASN A 128 -8.14 20.16 19.11
CA ASN A 128 -7.03 21.00 19.51
C ASN A 128 -6.07 20.21 20.43
N ASN A 129 -4.78 20.46 20.23
CA ASN A 129 -3.65 20.24 21.14
C ASN A 129 -3.21 18.80 21.42
N PHE A 130 -2.24 18.34 20.63
CA PHE A 130 -1.16 17.52 21.17
C PHE A 130 0.17 18.28 21.02
N THR A 131 0.57 18.94 22.10
CA THR A 131 1.96 19.34 22.34
C THR A 131 2.71 18.09 22.74
N ILE A 132 3.71 17.68 21.97
CA ILE A 132 4.67 16.65 22.37
C ILE A 132 5.83 17.37 23.04
N LEU A 133 5.99 17.14 24.35
CA LEU A 133 7.21 17.42 25.12
C LEU A 133 8.24 16.32 24.86
#